data_AF-A0A6P0T5B4-F1
#
_entry.id   AF-A0A6P0T5B4-F1
#
_cell.length_a   1.000
_cell.length_b   1.000
_cell.length_c   1.000
_cell.angle_alpha   90.00
_cell.angle_beta   90.00
_cell.angle_gamma   90.00
#
_symmetry.space_group_name_H-M   'P 1'
#
loop_
_entity.id
_entity.type
_entity.pdbx_description
1 polymer ?
#
loop_
_entity_poly.entity_id
_entity_poly.type
_entity_poly.pdbx_seq_one_letter_code
_entity_poly.pdbx_strand_id
1 'polypeptide(L)'
;MARWGMIEHTGQQTYSESAVHRILDANLDRAREGIRTIEEWCRFGLHQTHLTEKCKTLRQTLATWHTPELRASRNTPDDPGTDLTHPQEATRTDLTHLLQANFCRVQEALRVLEEYGKLYRNDMATASKQMRYEIYTMESELMGHHRHQKLLQSQLYLVTSPHEKLFSVVELALQGGLKLVQYRAKDEDDMTRVQIGQKLKQLCHQYDALFIVNDRVDLALAVDADGVHLGQQDMPLAIARQLLGPHRIIGRSTSNPKEMAQSLEQGADYIGVGPVHTTPTKPGKAAAGLEYVRHVAQHATVPWFAIGSVNTDNLSDVIDAGANRVAVVRAIMQAENPTLVTQYFIAQLAHGQRMRLAPPSPQPPPHTSPTAYSDGHIH
;
A
#
# COMPACT_ATOMS: atom_id res chain seq x y z
N MET A 1 -69.82 17.43 -17.72
CA MET A 1 -68.60 16.60 -17.91
C MET A 1 -67.34 17.43 -17.62
N ALA A 2 -67.09 17.78 -16.36
CA ALA A 2 -65.86 18.47 -15.96
C ALA A 2 -65.59 18.23 -14.47
N ARG A 3 -65.11 17.03 -14.11
CA ARG A 3 -64.60 16.74 -12.75
C ARG A 3 -63.69 15.51 -12.63
N TRP A 4 -63.13 15.01 -13.73
CA TRP A 4 -62.33 13.78 -13.78
C TRP A 4 -60.85 13.98 -14.18
N GLY A 5 -60.32 15.21 -14.11
CA GLY A 5 -58.93 15.50 -14.53
C GLY A 5 -57.98 16.07 -13.47
N MET A 6 -58.48 16.45 -12.27
CA MET A 6 -57.65 17.08 -11.22
C MET A 6 -57.23 16.14 -10.08
N ILE A 7 -57.86 14.97 -9.95
CA ILE A 7 -57.64 14.04 -8.81
C ILE A 7 -56.47 13.07 -9.09
N GLU A 8 -56.27 12.65 -10.35
CA GLU A 8 -55.18 11.72 -10.70
C GLU A 8 -53.80 12.39 -10.62
N HIS A 9 -53.68 13.65 -11.07
CA HIS A 9 -52.43 14.40 -11.03
C HIS A 9 -51.91 14.65 -9.61
N THR A 10 -52.80 14.87 -8.64
CA THR A 10 -52.42 15.11 -7.24
C THR A 10 -51.95 13.82 -6.56
N GLY A 11 -52.64 12.69 -6.77
CA GLY A 11 -52.24 11.40 -6.21
C GLY A 11 -50.88 10.90 -6.73
N GLN A 12 -50.60 11.12 -8.02
CA GLN A 12 -49.34 10.72 -8.65
C GLN A 12 -48.15 11.58 -8.19
N GLN A 13 -48.40 12.87 -7.92
CA GLN A 13 -47.41 13.80 -7.40
C GLN A 13 -47.07 13.50 -5.93
N THR A 14 -48.06 13.21 -5.08
CA THR A 14 -47.84 12.82 -3.67
C THR A 14 -47.13 11.46 -3.54
N TYR A 15 -47.42 10.51 -4.43
CA TYR A 15 -46.70 9.22 -4.48
C TYR A 15 -45.23 9.41 -4.86
N SER A 16 -44.96 10.25 -5.88
CA SER A 16 -43.59 10.57 -6.32
C SER A 16 -42.79 11.25 -5.20
N GLU A 17 -43.41 12.20 -4.49
CA GLU A 17 -42.80 12.88 -3.34
C GLU A 17 -42.48 11.92 -2.18
N SER A 18 -43.41 11.02 -1.85
CA SER A 18 -43.18 9.97 -0.86
C SER A 18 -42.05 9.00 -1.25
N ALA A 19 -41.91 8.69 -2.55
CA ALA A 19 -40.84 7.84 -3.05
C ALA A 19 -39.48 8.55 -2.97
N VAL A 20 -39.40 9.83 -3.30
CA VAL A 20 -38.19 10.65 -3.16
C VAL A 20 -37.73 10.67 -1.70
N HIS A 21 -38.64 10.89 -0.74
CA HIS A 21 -38.28 10.88 0.68
C HIS A 21 -37.70 9.54 1.15
N ARG A 22 -38.30 8.42 0.74
CA ARG A 22 -37.79 7.08 1.02
C ARG A 22 -36.40 6.85 0.46
N ILE A 23 -36.16 7.28 -0.78
CA ILE A 23 -34.87 7.14 -1.45
C ILE A 23 -33.80 7.95 -0.70
N LEU A 24 -34.12 9.17 -0.28
CA LEU A 24 -33.21 10.02 0.49
C LEU A 24 -32.94 9.44 1.88
N ASP A 25 -33.94 8.95 2.61
CA ASP A 25 -33.79 8.28 3.91
C ASP A 25 -32.81 7.09 3.83
N ALA A 26 -33.06 6.17 2.90
CA ALA A 26 -32.26 4.96 2.74
C ALA A 26 -30.79 5.27 2.39
N ASN A 27 -30.54 6.26 1.52
CA ASN A 27 -29.18 6.58 1.10
C ASN A 27 -28.42 7.46 2.11
N LEU A 28 -29.11 8.26 2.93
CA LEU A 28 -28.47 8.93 4.07
C LEU A 28 -27.96 7.90 5.07
N ASP A 29 -28.74 6.86 5.39
CA ASP A 29 -28.30 5.80 6.29
C ASP A 29 -27.17 4.95 5.69
N ARG A 30 -27.31 4.49 4.44
CA ARG A 30 -26.24 3.71 3.75
C ARG A 30 -24.92 4.46 3.71
N ALA A 31 -24.93 5.76 3.37
CA ALA A 31 -23.72 6.57 3.36
C ALA A 31 -23.11 6.68 4.77
N ARG A 32 -23.92 6.94 5.79
CA ARG A 32 -23.44 7.08 7.17
C ARG A 32 -22.89 5.77 7.74
N GLU A 33 -23.52 4.63 7.46
CA GLU A 33 -23.07 3.30 7.88
C GLU A 33 -21.78 2.88 7.18
N GLY A 34 -21.67 3.11 5.87
CA GLY A 34 -20.45 2.83 5.13
C GLY A 34 -19.27 3.67 5.63
N ILE A 35 -19.48 4.99 5.85
CA ILE A 35 -18.45 5.87 6.43
C ILE A 35 -18.11 5.43 7.86
N ARG A 36 -19.08 4.93 8.64
CA ARG A 36 -18.82 4.45 10.00
C ARG A 36 -17.88 3.26 9.99
N THR A 37 -18.07 2.32 9.06
CA THR A 37 -17.17 1.17 8.90
C THR A 37 -15.74 1.61 8.57
N ILE A 38 -15.58 2.60 7.68
CA ILE A 38 -14.28 3.18 7.33
C ILE A 38 -13.65 3.91 8.54
N GLU A 39 -14.43 4.69 9.28
CA GLU A 39 -13.99 5.42 10.49
C GLU A 39 -13.34 4.49 11.52
N GLU A 40 -13.94 3.31 11.76
CA GLU A 40 -13.41 2.35 12.72
C GLU A 40 -12.04 1.80 12.30
N TRP A 41 -11.81 1.58 11.01
CA TRP A 41 -10.49 1.18 10.52
C TRP A 41 -9.47 2.31 10.68
N CYS A 42 -9.83 3.55 10.33
CA CYS A 42 -8.96 4.70 10.55
C CYS A 42 -8.56 4.85 12.03
N ARG A 43 -9.50 4.61 12.94
CA ARG A 43 -9.31 4.75 14.39
C ARG A 43 -8.50 3.61 15.00
N PHE A 44 -8.87 2.37 14.72
CA PHE A 44 -8.33 1.20 15.39
C PHE A 44 -7.30 0.43 14.57
N GLY A 45 -7.39 0.47 13.25
CA GLY A 45 -6.43 -0.19 12.37
C GLY A 45 -5.21 0.68 12.08
N LEU A 46 -5.44 1.95 11.73
CA LEU A 46 -4.38 2.87 11.34
C LEU A 46 -3.92 3.82 12.45
N HIS A 47 -4.73 3.98 13.51
CA HIS A 47 -4.51 4.97 14.56
C HIS A 47 -4.28 6.40 14.02
N GLN A 48 -4.96 6.75 12.93
CA GLN A 48 -4.84 8.06 12.28
C GLN A 48 -5.98 8.99 12.71
N THR A 49 -5.65 9.96 13.57
CA THR A 49 -6.61 10.94 14.09
C THR A 49 -7.24 11.79 12.98
N HIS A 50 -6.44 12.25 12.02
CA HIS A 50 -6.92 13.10 10.93
C HIS A 50 -8.02 12.43 10.09
N LEU A 51 -7.80 11.19 9.64
CA LEU A 51 -8.79 10.45 8.86
C LEU A 51 -10.04 10.09 9.68
N THR A 52 -9.85 9.80 10.97
CA THR A 52 -10.97 9.55 11.90
C THR A 52 -11.87 10.80 12.03
N GLU A 53 -11.28 11.98 12.23
CA GLU A 53 -12.01 13.25 12.31
C GLU A 53 -12.73 13.60 11.01
N LYS A 54 -12.10 13.33 9.85
CA LYS A 54 -12.71 13.53 8.54
C LYS A 54 -13.95 12.65 8.37
N CYS A 55 -13.85 11.34 8.67
CA CYS A 55 -14.98 10.43 8.61
C CYS A 55 -16.12 10.86 9.55
N LYS A 56 -15.79 11.25 10.79
CA LYS A 56 -16.75 11.74 11.77
C LYS A 56 -17.48 12.99 11.26
N THR A 57 -16.75 13.96 10.71
CA THR A 57 -17.32 15.20 10.14
C THR A 57 -18.31 14.88 9.03
N LEU A 58 -17.92 14.06 8.05
CA LEU A 58 -18.81 13.66 6.95
C LEU A 58 -20.11 13.02 7.45
N ARG A 59 -20.02 12.08 8.41
CA ARG A 59 -21.22 11.46 8.99
C ARG A 59 -22.10 12.44 9.74
N GLN A 60 -21.51 13.39 10.47
CA GLN A 60 -22.26 14.40 11.21
C GLN A 60 -22.98 15.33 10.25
N THR A 61 -22.33 15.76 9.17
CA THR A 61 -22.97 16.58 8.14
C THR A 61 -24.14 15.84 7.48
N LEU A 62 -23.96 14.58 7.07
CA LEU A 62 -25.06 13.77 6.54
C LEU A 62 -26.22 13.61 7.53
N ALA A 63 -25.91 13.43 8.83
CA ALA A 63 -26.94 13.32 9.87
C ALA A 63 -27.82 14.58 9.98
N THR A 64 -27.29 15.77 9.67
CA THR A 64 -28.08 17.02 9.72
C THR A 64 -29.21 17.06 8.69
N TRP A 65 -29.07 16.35 7.56
CA TRP A 65 -30.12 16.25 6.55
C TRP A 65 -31.10 15.12 6.79
N HIS A 66 -30.86 14.26 7.78
CA HIS A 66 -31.77 13.20 8.14
C HIS A 66 -32.88 13.77 9.01
N THR A 67 -33.88 14.38 8.38
CA THR A 67 -34.98 15.06 9.06
C THR A 67 -36.00 14.04 9.60
N PRO A 68 -36.83 14.43 10.59
CA PRO A 68 -37.95 13.60 11.03
C PRO A 68 -38.91 13.22 9.89
N GLU A 69 -39.10 14.12 8.91
CA GLU A 69 -39.94 13.90 7.72
C GLU A 69 -39.41 12.75 6.86
N LEU A 70 -38.12 12.76 6.51
CA LEU A 70 -37.50 11.68 5.75
C LEU A 70 -37.58 10.35 6.52
N ARG A 71 -37.29 10.37 7.83
CA ARG A 71 -37.41 9.18 8.68
C ARG A 71 -38.83 8.62 8.74
N ALA A 72 -39.84 9.49 8.76
CA ALA A 72 -41.24 9.07 8.79
C ALA A 72 -41.69 8.39 7.49
N SER A 73 -41.00 8.66 6.37
CA SER A 73 -41.28 8.01 5.08
C SER A 73 -40.75 6.58 4.99
N ARG A 74 -39.93 6.13 5.95
CA ARG A 74 -39.33 4.80 5.97
C ARG A 74 -40.40 3.71 5.96
N ASN A 75 -40.31 2.81 5.00
CA ASN A 75 -41.15 1.63 4.91
C ASN A 75 -40.30 0.41 4.56
N THR A 76 -39.62 -0.14 5.56
CA THR A 76 -38.79 -1.35 5.42
C THR A 76 -39.61 -2.60 5.12
N PRO A 77 -40.80 -2.85 5.74
CA PRO A 77 -41.60 -4.04 5.45
C PRO A 77 -42.03 -4.18 3.99
N ASP A 78 -42.29 -3.07 3.30
CA ASP A 78 -42.67 -3.06 1.88
C ASP A 78 -41.53 -2.63 0.94
N ASP A 79 -40.27 -2.68 1.41
CA ASP A 79 -39.11 -2.39 0.56
C ASP A 79 -38.71 -3.67 -0.21
N PRO A 80 -38.89 -3.73 -1.54
CA PRO A 80 -38.54 -4.92 -2.32
C PRO A 80 -37.04 -5.23 -2.31
N GLY A 81 -36.20 -4.30 -1.83
CA GLY A 81 -34.76 -4.49 -1.73
C GLY A 81 -34.31 -5.34 -0.53
N THR A 82 -35.15 -5.60 0.48
CA THR A 82 -34.73 -6.33 1.69
C THR A 82 -34.45 -7.82 1.45
N ASP A 83 -35.10 -8.40 0.44
CA ASP A 83 -34.96 -9.82 0.10
C ASP A 83 -33.91 -10.06 -0.99
N LEU A 84 -33.35 -8.99 -1.57
CA LEU A 84 -32.32 -9.06 -2.60
C LEU A 84 -30.94 -9.17 -1.95
N THR A 85 -30.33 -10.35 -2.03
CA THR A 85 -28.95 -10.58 -1.60
C THR A 85 -28.08 -11.01 -2.75
N HIS A 86 -26.85 -10.49 -2.83
CA HIS A 86 -25.87 -10.97 -3.79
C HIS A 86 -24.90 -11.98 -3.11
N PRO A 87 -24.51 -13.10 -3.73
CA PRO A 87 -23.61 -14.09 -3.12
C PRO A 87 -22.27 -13.50 -2.64
N GLN A 88 -21.79 -12.45 -3.30
CA GLN A 88 -20.56 -11.74 -2.91
C GLN A 88 -20.72 -10.83 -1.68
N GLU A 89 -21.94 -10.64 -1.15
CA GLU A 89 -22.15 -9.91 0.11
C GLU A 89 -21.85 -10.76 1.34
N ALA A 90 -21.95 -12.09 1.22
CA ALA A 90 -21.81 -13.02 2.34
C ALA A 90 -20.36 -13.30 2.73
N THR A 91 -19.39 -13.03 1.85
CA THR A 91 -17.98 -13.36 2.07
C THR A 91 -17.08 -12.15 1.86
N ARG A 92 -16.26 -11.84 2.88
CA ARG A 92 -15.18 -10.85 2.80
C ARG A 92 -13.87 -11.59 3.03
N THR A 93 -12.97 -11.55 2.05
CA THR A 93 -11.73 -12.33 2.06
C THR A 93 -10.59 -11.63 2.78
N ASP A 94 -10.57 -10.30 2.74
CA ASP A 94 -9.58 -9.48 3.40
C ASP A 94 -10.10 -8.05 3.67
N LEU A 95 -9.30 -7.31 4.44
CA LEU A 95 -9.59 -5.94 4.83
C LEU A 95 -9.67 -4.97 3.64
N THR A 96 -8.84 -5.16 2.62
CA THR A 96 -8.82 -4.29 1.44
C THR A 96 -10.16 -4.35 0.73
N HIS A 97 -10.66 -5.57 0.48
CA HIS A 97 -11.98 -5.78 -0.12
C HIS A 97 -13.12 -5.26 0.77
N LEU A 98 -13.00 -5.38 2.10
CA LEU A 98 -13.98 -4.80 3.03
C LEU A 98 -14.04 -3.27 2.89
N LEU A 99 -12.90 -2.59 2.89
CA LEU A 99 -12.83 -1.14 2.77
C LEU A 99 -13.30 -0.68 1.40
N GLN A 100 -12.81 -1.26 0.31
CA GLN A 100 -13.20 -0.92 -1.06
C GLN A 100 -14.71 -1.01 -1.27
N ALA A 101 -15.34 -2.10 -0.81
CA ALA A 101 -16.79 -2.22 -0.98
C ALA A 101 -17.59 -1.21 -0.15
N ASN A 102 -17.12 -0.84 1.05
CA ASN A 102 -17.74 0.22 1.81
C ASN A 102 -17.54 1.59 1.13
N PHE A 103 -16.37 1.84 0.54
CA PHE A 103 -16.14 3.01 -0.29
C PHE A 103 -17.11 3.08 -1.47
N CYS A 104 -17.24 2.00 -2.25
CA CYS A 104 -18.19 1.94 -3.36
C CYS A 104 -19.63 2.22 -2.90
N ARG A 105 -20.09 1.56 -1.83
CA ARG A 105 -21.46 1.77 -1.28
C ARG A 105 -21.69 3.22 -0.85
N VAL A 106 -20.71 3.86 -0.20
CA VAL A 106 -20.81 5.28 0.17
C VAL A 106 -20.87 6.16 -1.07
N GLN A 107 -20.04 5.89 -2.09
CA GLN A 107 -20.00 6.66 -3.33
C GLN A 107 -21.32 6.55 -4.11
N GLU A 108 -21.90 5.35 -4.18
CA GLU A 108 -23.22 5.08 -4.77
C GLU A 108 -24.32 5.83 -4.00
N ALA A 109 -24.34 5.72 -2.67
CA ALA A 109 -25.33 6.41 -1.85
C ALA A 109 -25.24 7.94 -1.99
N LEU A 110 -24.03 8.51 -1.97
CA LEU A 110 -23.81 9.93 -2.21
C LEU A 110 -24.19 10.36 -3.63
N ARG A 111 -24.04 9.48 -4.64
CA ARG A 111 -24.50 9.74 -6.01
C ARG A 111 -26.03 9.81 -6.07
N VAL A 112 -26.72 8.94 -5.35
CA VAL A 112 -28.18 8.98 -5.26
C VAL A 112 -28.64 10.25 -4.53
N LEU A 113 -28.00 10.62 -3.42
CA LEU A 113 -28.29 11.86 -2.69
C LEU A 113 -28.00 13.11 -3.53
N GLU A 114 -26.94 13.09 -4.35
CA GLU A 114 -26.63 14.17 -5.30
C GLU A 114 -27.77 14.37 -6.32
N GLU A 115 -28.30 13.30 -6.90
CA GLU A 115 -29.31 13.39 -7.96
C GLU A 115 -30.72 13.63 -7.41
N TYR A 116 -31.18 12.82 -6.44
CA TYR A 116 -32.50 13.00 -5.82
C TYR A 116 -32.57 14.24 -4.93
N GLY A 117 -31.44 14.67 -4.35
CA GLY A 117 -31.35 15.91 -3.60
C GLY A 117 -31.74 17.14 -4.44
N LYS A 118 -31.55 17.12 -5.77
CA LYS A 118 -31.98 18.23 -6.64
C LYS A 118 -33.50 18.42 -6.66
N LEU A 119 -34.26 17.37 -6.35
CA LEU A 119 -35.72 17.41 -6.26
C LEU A 119 -36.22 17.82 -4.86
N TYR A 120 -35.36 17.78 -3.84
CA TYR A 120 -35.71 18.07 -2.45
C TYR A 120 -35.02 19.34 -1.93
N ARG A 121 -33.69 19.37 -1.94
CA ARG A 121 -32.84 20.43 -1.39
C ARG A 121 -31.52 20.57 -2.16
N ASN A 122 -31.33 21.71 -2.83
CA ASN A 122 -30.15 21.95 -3.67
C ASN A 122 -28.82 21.99 -2.88
N ASP A 123 -28.85 22.40 -1.61
CA ASP A 123 -27.68 22.39 -0.72
C ASP A 123 -27.23 20.95 -0.39
N MET A 124 -28.18 20.03 -0.16
CA MET A 124 -27.89 18.60 -0.02
C MET A 124 -27.25 18.03 -1.29
N ALA A 125 -27.78 18.36 -2.47
CA ALA A 125 -27.23 17.88 -3.74
C ALA A 125 -25.78 18.35 -3.94
N THR A 126 -25.54 19.65 -3.73
CA THR A 126 -24.22 20.27 -3.88
C THR A 126 -23.22 19.67 -2.91
N ALA A 127 -23.60 19.50 -1.65
CA ALA A 127 -22.71 18.95 -0.64
C ALA A 127 -22.46 17.45 -0.83
N SER A 128 -23.47 16.66 -1.25
CA SER A 128 -23.30 15.23 -1.57
C SER A 128 -22.29 15.03 -2.70
N LYS A 129 -22.28 15.91 -3.71
CA LYS A 129 -21.26 15.93 -4.77
C LYS A 129 -19.86 16.16 -4.21
N GLN A 130 -19.68 17.15 -3.33
CA GLN A 130 -18.38 17.44 -2.73
C GLN A 130 -17.90 16.30 -1.84
N MET A 131 -18.77 15.78 -0.98
CA MET A 131 -18.47 14.62 -0.14
C MET A 131 -18.04 13.41 -0.98
N ARG A 132 -18.66 13.19 -2.15
CA ARG A 132 -18.28 12.09 -3.04
C ARG A 132 -16.84 12.23 -3.53
N TYR A 133 -16.38 13.45 -3.84
CA TYR A 133 -14.98 13.70 -4.17
C TYR A 133 -14.05 13.49 -2.97
N GLU A 134 -14.44 13.95 -1.78
CA GLU A 134 -13.67 13.71 -0.55
C GLU A 134 -13.50 12.23 -0.25
N ILE A 135 -14.55 11.42 -0.51
CA ILE A 135 -14.53 9.97 -0.37
C ILE A 135 -13.59 9.32 -1.39
N TYR A 136 -13.56 9.75 -2.66
CA TYR A 136 -12.58 9.25 -3.64
C TYR A 136 -11.14 9.52 -3.21
N THR A 137 -10.88 10.73 -2.72
CA THR A 137 -9.54 11.09 -2.23
C THR A 137 -9.15 10.23 -1.04
N MET A 138 -10.07 10.03 -0.10
CA MET A 138 -9.82 9.23 1.11
C MET A 138 -9.60 7.75 0.81
N GLU A 139 -10.38 7.17 -0.12
CA GLU A 139 -10.16 5.81 -0.61
C GLU A 139 -8.74 5.67 -1.15
N SER A 140 -8.36 6.59 -2.03
CA SER A 140 -7.06 6.59 -2.68
C SER A 140 -5.91 6.71 -1.67
N GLU A 141 -6.05 7.60 -0.68
CA GLU A 141 -5.10 7.80 0.42
C GLU A 141 -4.93 6.55 1.29
N LEU A 142 -6.04 5.92 1.70
CA LEU A 142 -6.01 4.71 2.54
C LEU A 142 -5.39 3.52 1.80
N MET A 143 -5.75 3.31 0.54
CA MET A 143 -5.18 2.24 -0.27
C MET A 143 -3.68 2.48 -0.54
N GLY A 144 -3.29 3.74 -0.75
CA GLY A 144 -1.89 4.15 -0.86
C GLY A 144 -1.10 3.89 0.42
N HIS A 145 -1.65 4.23 1.59
CA HIS A 145 -0.99 4.02 2.88
C HIS A 145 -0.66 2.54 3.14
N HIS A 146 -1.58 1.63 2.81
CA HIS A 146 -1.35 0.20 2.99
C HIS A 146 -0.14 -0.31 2.19
N ARG A 147 -0.02 0.11 0.93
CA ARG A 147 1.13 -0.25 0.09
C ARG A 147 2.44 0.27 0.67
N HIS A 148 2.48 1.53 1.10
CA HIS A 148 3.69 2.13 1.68
C HIS A 148 4.08 1.49 3.02
N GLN A 149 3.11 1.13 3.86
CA GLN A 149 3.38 0.40 5.10
C GLN A 149 3.99 -0.98 4.83
N LYS A 150 3.44 -1.73 3.87
CA LYS A 150 4.01 -3.02 3.44
C LYS A 150 5.43 -2.87 2.88
N LEU A 151 5.70 -1.84 2.11
CA LEU A 151 7.03 -1.53 1.60
C LEU A 151 8.02 -1.27 2.74
N LEU A 152 7.60 -0.48 3.74
CA LEU A 152 8.39 -0.20 4.95
C LEU A 152 8.68 -1.49 5.75
N GLN A 153 7.72 -2.40 5.86
CA GLN A 153 7.87 -3.66 6.60
C GLN A 153 8.65 -4.74 5.83
N SER A 154 8.80 -4.60 4.50
CA SER A 154 9.49 -5.57 3.67
C SER A 154 11.00 -5.48 3.86
N GLN A 155 11.61 -6.55 4.40
CA GLN A 155 13.07 -6.65 4.55
C GLN A 155 13.75 -7.34 3.37
N LEU A 156 13.04 -8.29 2.74
CA LEU A 156 13.56 -9.06 1.61
C LEU A 156 12.75 -8.76 0.35
N TYR A 157 13.47 -8.49 -0.73
CA TYR A 157 12.91 -8.18 -2.03
C TYR A 157 13.39 -9.18 -3.08
N LEU A 158 12.49 -9.99 -3.65
CA LEU A 158 12.82 -10.85 -4.78
C LEU A 158 12.69 -10.09 -6.09
N VAL A 159 13.75 -10.08 -6.89
CA VAL A 159 13.68 -9.66 -8.30
C VAL A 159 13.75 -10.92 -9.16
N THR A 160 12.71 -11.18 -9.96
CA THR A 160 12.64 -12.40 -10.76
C THR A 160 13.67 -12.39 -11.90
N SER A 161 13.97 -13.59 -12.40
CA SER A 161 14.65 -13.80 -13.67
C SER A 161 13.90 -14.87 -14.46
N PRO A 162 14.07 -14.97 -15.80
CA PRO A 162 13.50 -16.06 -16.58
C PRO A 162 13.83 -17.42 -15.95
N HIS A 163 12.81 -18.24 -15.72
CA HIS A 163 12.92 -19.55 -15.08
C HIS A 163 11.70 -20.40 -15.45
N GLU A 164 11.91 -21.67 -15.83
CA GLU A 164 10.80 -22.55 -16.25
C GLU A 164 9.74 -22.73 -15.16
N LYS A 165 10.18 -22.78 -13.89
CA LYS A 165 9.31 -22.92 -12.72
C LYS A 165 9.00 -21.59 -12.02
N LEU A 166 8.95 -20.48 -12.76
CA LEU A 166 8.79 -19.11 -12.22
C LEU A 166 7.72 -19.01 -11.12
N PHE A 167 6.49 -19.43 -11.43
CA PHE A 167 5.37 -19.34 -10.48
C PHE A 167 5.60 -20.17 -9.21
N SER A 168 6.10 -21.40 -9.36
CA SER A 168 6.37 -22.28 -8.22
C SER A 168 7.49 -21.74 -7.33
N VAL A 169 8.56 -21.18 -7.90
CA VAL A 169 9.65 -20.59 -7.12
C VAL A 169 9.18 -19.35 -6.37
N VAL A 170 8.39 -18.48 -7.02
CA VAL A 170 7.82 -17.29 -6.38
C VAL A 170 6.86 -17.71 -5.26
N GLU A 171 5.99 -18.68 -5.48
CA GLU A 171 5.07 -19.19 -4.46
C GLU A 171 5.81 -19.77 -3.25
N LEU A 172 6.84 -20.59 -3.47
CA LEU A 172 7.66 -21.15 -2.38
C LEU A 172 8.38 -20.05 -1.58
N ALA A 173 8.81 -18.97 -2.24
CA ALA A 173 9.37 -17.81 -1.55
C ALA A 173 8.30 -17.05 -0.75
N LEU A 174 7.10 -16.86 -1.30
CA LEU A 174 5.97 -16.24 -0.58
C LEU A 174 5.57 -17.05 0.66
N GLN A 175 5.53 -18.38 0.56
CA GLN A 175 5.33 -19.29 1.70
C GLN A 175 6.45 -19.17 2.75
N GLY A 176 7.67 -18.83 2.32
CA GLY A 176 8.79 -18.52 3.19
C GLY A 176 8.68 -17.18 3.93
N GLY A 177 7.66 -16.38 3.63
CA GLY A 177 7.40 -15.08 4.26
C GLY A 177 7.83 -13.87 3.43
N LEU A 178 8.18 -14.04 2.16
CA LEU A 178 8.51 -12.93 1.27
C LEU A 178 7.31 -11.97 1.10
N LYS A 179 7.56 -10.66 1.15
CA LYS A 179 6.50 -9.62 1.07
C LYS A 179 6.62 -8.63 -0.08
N LEU A 180 7.67 -8.75 -0.90
CA LEU A 180 7.90 -7.86 -2.04
C LEU A 180 8.53 -8.63 -3.20
N VAL A 181 7.87 -8.61 -4.36
CA VAL A 181 8.29 -9.30 -5.60
C VAL A 181 8.35 -8.30 -6.76
N GLN A 182 9.43 -8.34 -7.54
CA GLN A 182 9.57 -7.60 -8.79
C GLN A 182 9.51 -8.56 -9.96
N TYR A 183 8.53 -8.39 -10.83
CA TYR A 183 8.56 -9.07 -12.12
C TYR A 183 9.49 -8.34 -13.08
N ARG A 184 10.62 -8.99 -13.38
CA ARG A 184 11.62 -8.53 -14.34
C ARG A 184 11.75 -9.50 -15.50
N ALA A 185 11.29 -9.01 -16.65
CA ALA A 185 11.33 -9.67 -17.94
C ALA A 185 11.82 -8.68 -19.00
N LYS A 186 12.88 -9.03 -19.73
CA LYS A 186 13.50 -8.15 -20.76
C LYS A 186 13.33 -8.65 -22.18
N ASP A 187 13.19 -9.96 -22.35
CA ASP A 187 13.28 -10.61 -23.66
C ASP A 187 11.93 -11.21 -24.11
N GLU A 188 10.86 -10.93 -23.37
CA GLU A 188 9.50 -11.43 -23.61
C GLU A 188 8.64 -10.37 -24.30
N ASP A 189 7.70 -10.79 -25.14
CA ASP A 189 6.73 -9.88 -25.75
C ASP A 189 5.73 -9.33 -24.73
N ASP A 190 5.15 -8.16 -25.02
CA ASP A 190 4.32 -7.43 -24.06
C ASP A 190 3.05 -8.19 -23.67
N MET A 191 2.45 -8.99 -24.57
CA MET A 191 1.25 -9.77 -24.25
C MET A 191 1.57 -10.88 -23.26
N THR A 192 2.68 -11.59 -23.48
CA THR A 192 3.18 -12.60 -22.54
C THR A 192 3.49 -11.95 -21.18
N ARG A 193 4.11 -10.78 -21.17
CA ARG A 193 4.43 -10.05 -19.92
C ARG A 193 3.18 -9.64 -19.15
N VAL A 194 2.11 -9.20 -19.84
CA VAL A 194 0.82 -8.89 -19.20
C VAL A 194 0.22 -10.14 -18.57
N GLN A 195 0.18 -11.26 -19.32
CA GLN A 195 -0.41 -12.52 -18.82
C GLN A 195 0.35 -13.08 -17.61
N ILE A 196 1.68 -13.09 -17.66
CA ILE A 196 2.51 -13.53 -16.53
C ILE A 196 2.36 -12.56 -15.36
N GLY A 197 2.40 -11.25 -15.63
CA GLY A 197 2.27 -10.21 -14.62
C GLY A 197 0.95 -10.29 -13.85
N GLN A 198 -0.18 -10.52 -14.53
CA GLN A 198 -1.49 -10.70 -13.89
C GLN A 198 -1.50 -11.91 -12.94
N LYS A 199 -0.95 -13.04 -13.38
CA LYS A 199 -0.86 -14.26 -12.57
C LYS A 199 0.05 -14.07 -11.35
N LEU A 200 1.21 -13.42 -11.53
CA LEU A 200 2.12 -13.12 -10.42
C LEU A 200 1.52 -12.12 -9.44
N LYS A 201 0.81 -11.09 -9.91
CA LYS A 201 0.09 -10.15 -9.03
C LYS A 201 -0.92 -10.89 -8.16
N GLN A 202 -1.78 -11.70 -8.77
CA GLN A 202 -2.79 -12.48 -8.04
C GLN A 202 -2.13 -13.39 -7.00
N LEU A 203 -1.06 -14.09 -7.38
CA LEU A 203 -0.29 -14.93 -6.49
C LEU A 203 0.31 -14.13 -5.32
N CYS A 204 0.94 -12.98 -5.57
CA CYS A 204 1.49 -12.14 -4.50
C CYS A 204 0.40 -11.67 -3.53
N HIS A 205 -0.74 -11.24 -4.05
CA HIS A 205 -1.86 -10.73 -3.24
C HIS A 205 -2.48 -11.81 -2.36
N GLN A 206 -2.54 -13.07 -2.80
CA GLN A 206 -2.97 -14.21 -1.97
C GLN A 206 -2.11 -14.38 -0.70
N TYR A 207 -0.84 -14.00 -0.75
CA TYR A 207 0.11 -14.07 0.38
C TYR A 207 0.36 -12.71 1.05
N ASP A 208 -0.50 -11.71 0.76
CA ASP A 208 -0.41 -10.35 1.30
C ASP A 208 0.91 -9.63 0.92
N ALA A 209 1.53 -10.00 -0.22
CA ALA A 209 2.78 -9.42 -0.72
C ALA A 209 2.55 -8.36 -1.81
N LEU A 210 3.49 -7.41 -1.92
CA LEU A 210 3.50 -6.38 -2.95
C LEU A 210 4.07 -6.90 -4.28
N PHE A 211 3.46 -6.47 -5.38
CA PHE A 211 3.89 -6.79 -6.73
C PHE A 211 4.33 -5.55 -7.51
N ILE A 212 5.60 -5.54 -7.93
CA ILE A 212 6.25 -4.43 -8.66
C ILE A 212 6.62 -4.88 -10.08
N VAL A 213 6.37 -4.04 -11.08
CA VAL A 213 6.82 -4.27 -12.45
C VAL A 213 8.14 -3.54 -12.72
N ASN A 214 9.09 -4.20 -13.38
CA ASN A 214 10.36 -3.60 -13.75
C ASN A 214 10.24 -2.76 -15.04
N ASP A 215 10.80 -1.54 -15.01
CA ASP A 215 11.02 -0.56 -16.10
C ASP A 215 9.75 0.00 -16.78
N ARG A 216 8.71 -0.82 -16.98
CA ARG A 216 7.55 -0.53 -17.85
C ARG A 216 6.33 -0.04 -17.08
N VAL A 217 6.15 1.28 -17.05
CA VAL A 217 5.01 1.96 -16.39
C VAL A 217 3.67 1.60 -17.02
N ASP A 218 3.63 1.47 -18.34
CA ASP A 218 2.46 1.04 -19.11
C ASP A 218 2.01 -0.38 -18.73
N LEU A 219 2.94 -1.32 -18.61
CA LEU A 219 2.64 -2.68 -18.17
C LEU A 219 2.19 -2.73 -16.70
N ALA A 220 2.79 -1.90 -15.84
CA ALA A 220 2.37 -1.76 -14.45
C ALA A 220 0.90 -1.32 -14.35
N LEU A 221 0.46 -0.39 -15.22
CA LEU A 221 -0.95 0.01 -15.32
C LEU A 221 -1.83 -1.11 -15.88
N ALA A 222 -1.40 -1.78 -16.95
CA ALA A 222 -2.16 -2.84 -17.62
C ALA A 222 -2.47 -4.04 -16.72
N VAL A 223 -1.56 -4.38 -15.80
CA VAL A 223 -1.77 -5.47 -14.83
C VAL A 223 -2.27 -4.99 -13.46
N ASP A 224 -2.46 -3.67 -13.30
CA ASP A 224 -2.76 -3.02 -12.02
C ASP A 224 -1.79 -3.46 -10.90
N ALA A 225 -0.49 -3.28 -11.16
CA ALA A 225 0.57 -3.53 -10.19
C ALA A 225 0.55 -2.51 -9.03
N ASP A 226 1.15 -2.90 -7.91
CA ASP A 226 1.30 -2.01 -6.75
C ASP A 226 2.30 -0.88 -7.01
N GLY A 227 3.18 -1.07 -7.99
CA GLY A 227 4.17 -0.09 -8.38
C GLY A 227 5.11 -0.52 -9.50
N VAL A 228 6.11 0.31 -9.72
CA VAL A 228 7.17 0.13 -10.72
C VAL A 228 8.55 0.30 -10.07
N HIS A 229 9.56 -0.39 -10.61
CA HIS A 229 10.97 -0.07 -10.34
C HIS A 229 11.63 0.42 -11.62
N LEU A 230 12.28 1.58 -11.56
CA LEU A 230 12.88 2.24 -12.72
C LEU A 230 14.41 2.32 -12.56
N GLY A 231 15.15 2.05 -13.62
CA GLY A 231 16.56 2.36 -13.78
C GLY A 231 16.79 3.81 -14.22
N GLN A 232 18.07 4.21 -14.25
CA GLN A 232 18.45 5.59 -14.55
C GLN A 232 18.10 6.06 -15.96
N GLN A 233 18.00 5.13 -16.91
CA GLN A 233 17.68 5.41 -18.33
C GLN A 233 16.23 5.13 -18.69
N ASP A 234 15.42 4.70 -17.72
CA ASP A 234 13.99 4.48 -17.93
C ASP A 234 13.21 5.79 -17.75
N MET A 235 11.88 5.71 -17.81
CA MET A 235 11.00 6.87 -17.68
C MET A 235 11.39 7.77 -16.47
N PRO A 236 11.43 9.11 -16.65
CA PRO A 236 11.66 10.03 -15.54
C PRO A 236 10.60 9.87 -14.44
N LEU A 237 11.02 9.98 -13.16
CA LEU A 237 10.14 9.78 -12.00
C LEU A 237 8.91 10.69 -12.02
N ALA A 238 9.08 11.96 -12.41
CA ALA A 238 7.98 12.91 -12.50
C ALA A 238 6.90 12.45 -13.49
N ILE A 239 7.29 11.91 -14.64
CA ILE A 239 6.36 11.40 -15.65
C ILE A 239 5.71 10.11 -15.16
N ALA A 240 6.49 9.20 -14.58
CA ALA A 240 5.96 7.97 -14.00
C ALA A 240 4.93 8.27 -12.91
N ARG A 241 5.19 9.23 -12.02
CA ARG A 241 4.26 9.68 -10.97
C ARG A 241 2.97 10.27 -11.56
N GLN A 242 3.07 11.06 -12.64
CA GLN A 242 1.91 11.61 -13.32
C GLN A 242 1.00 10.51 -13.89
N LEU A 243 1.58 9.45 -14.47
CA LEU A 243 0.83 8.35 -15.07
C LEU A 243 0.27 7.37 -14.03
N LEU A 244 1.04 7.05 -12.99
CA LEU A 244 0.68 6.05 -11.98
C LEU A 244 -0.23 6.60 -10.88
N GLY A 245 -0.26 7.91 -10.73
CA GLY A 245 -0.93 8.61 -9.64
C GLY A 245 -0.11 8.63 -8.34
N PRO A 246 -0.63 9.29 -7.31
CA PRO A 246 0.11 9.57 -6.08
C PRO A 246 0.33 8.35 -5.17
N HIS A 247 -0.33 7.20 -5.42
CA HIS A 247 -0.42 6.11 -4.44
C HIS A 247 0.30 4.81 -4.84
N ARG A 248 0.69 4.65 -6.11
CA ARG A 248 1.50 3.50 -6.53
C ARG A 248 2.96 3.73 -6.16
N ILE A 249 3.66 2.64 -5.85
CA ILE A 249 5.05 2.67 -5.44
C ILE A 249 5.95 2.92 -6.67
N ILE A 250 6.93 3.80 -6.55
CA ILE A 250 7.96 4.06 -7.56
C ILE A 250 9.33 3.88 -6.93
N GLY A 251 10.00 2.78 -7.30
CA GLY A 251 11.39 2.52 -6.94
C GLY A 251 12.37 3.08 -7.95
N ARG A 252 13.56 3.46 -7.50
CA ARG A 252 14.65 3.91 -8.39
C ARG A 252 15.96 3.18 -8.10
N SER A 253 16.60 2.63 -9.13
CA SER A 253 17.97 2.09 -9.01
C SER A 253 19.00 3.21 -8.85
N THR A 254 19.93 3.05 -7.92
CA THR A 254 20.98 4.02 -7.60
C THR A 254 22.31 3.30 -7.40
N SER A 255 23.39 3.90 -7.89
CA SER A 255 24.73 3.31 -7.91
C SER A 255 25.84 4.24 -7.37
N ASN A 256 25.47 5.45 -6.94
CA ASN A 256 26.38 6.42 -6.34
C ASN A 256 25.61 7.50 -5.54
N PRO A 257 26.29 8.29 -4.68
CA PRO A 257 25.65 9.33 -3.87
C PRO A 257 24.82 10.35 -4.65
N LYS A 258 25.27 10.74 -5.85
CA LYS A 258 24.56 11.73 -6.69
C LYS A 258 23.22 11.17 -7.18
N GLU A 259 23.21 9.94 -7.68
CA GLU A 259 21.98 9.25 -8.11
C GLU A 259 21.01 9.07 -6.94
N MET A 260 21.51 8.76 -5.73
CA MET A 260 20.68 8.71 -4.52
C MET A 260 20.01 10.05 -4.26
N ALA A 261 20.80 11.12 -4.11
CA ALA A 261 20.28 12.46 -3.79
C ALA A 261 19.22 12.91 -4.79
N GLN A 262 19.48 12.73 -6.09
CA GLN A 262 18.52 13.05 -7.15
C GLN A 262 17.25 12.21 -7.07
N SER A 263 17.36 10.92 -6.74
CA SER A 263 16.18 10.05 -6.62
C SER A 263 15.29 10.43 -5.43
N LEU A 264 15.91 10.86 -4.32
CA LEU A 264 15.19 11.37 -3.15
C LEU A 264 14.46 12.68 -3.46
N GLU A 265 15.16 13.63 -4.09
CA GLU A 265 14.59 14.93 -4.50
C GLU A 265 13.40 14.76 -5.45
N GLN A 266 13.48 13.77 -6.36
CA GLN A 266 12.42 13.46 -7.32
C GLN A 266 11.25 12.67 -6.73
N GLY A 267 11.28 12.32 -5.43
CA GLY A 267 10.19 11.64 -4.74
C GLY A 267 10.09 10.15 -5.05
N ALA A 268 11.23 9.44 -5.15
CA ALA A 268 11.23 7.98 -5.15
C ALA A 268 10.68 7.44 -3.81
N ASP A 269 9.79 6.45 -3.86
CA ASP A 269 9.23 5.84 -2.65
C ASP A 269 10.22 4.86 -1.99
N TYR A 270 11.15 4.31 -2.76
CA TYR A 270 12.31 3.55 -2.28
C TYR A 270 13.43 3.54 -3.32
N ILE A 271 14.63 3.14 -2.89
CA ILE A 271 15.78 2.99 -3.80
C ILE A 271 16.40 1.59 -3.77
N GLY A 272 16.85 1.11 -4.94
CA GLY A 272 17.72 -0.05 -5.07
C GLY A 272 19.18 0.41 -5.04
N VAL A 273 19.99 -0.14 -4.14
CA VAL A 273 21.35 0.35 -3.86
C VAL A 273 22.35 -0.68 -4.35
N GLY A 274 23.00 -0.38 -5.49
CA GLY A 274 24.00 -1.29 -6.03
C GLY A 274 24.38 -1.06 -7.49
N PRO A 275 25.14 -1.99 -8.08
CA PRO A 275 25.44 -3.31 -7.53
C PRO A 275 26.44 -3.30 -6.37
N VAL A 276 26.18 -4.03 -5.27
CA VAL A 276 27.10 -4.15 -4.13
C VAL A 276 28.38 -4.90 -4.52
N HIS A 277 28.23 -6.05 -5.17
CA HIS A 277 29.34 -6.81 -5.75
C HIS A 277 29.19 -6.85 -7.27
N THR A 278 30.27 -7.16 -7.99
CA THR A 278 30.23 -7.32 -9.45
C THR A 278 29.16 -8.35 -9.83
N THR A 279 28.31 -8.02 -10.80
CA THR A 279 27.19 -8.89 -11.21
C THR A 279 27.34 -9.29 -12.68
N PRO A 280 27.06 -10.56 -13.03
CA PRO A 280 26.93 -10.95 -14.44
C PRO A 280 25.71 -10.33 -15.12
N THR A 281 24.70 -9.89 -14.35
CA THR A 281 23.37 -9.49 -14.83
C THR A 281 23.34 -8.10 -15.48
N LYS A 282 24.41 -7.31 -15.33
CA LYS A 282 24.66 -6.01 -16.02
C LYS A 282 26.15 -5.91 -16.37
N PRO A 283 26.61 -6.47 -17.50
CA PRO A 283 28.03 -6.44 -17.89
C PRO A 283 28.52 -4.98 -18.03
N GLY A 284 29.68 -4.67 -17.46
CA GLY A 284 30.39 -3.38 -17.66
C GLY A 284 30.17 -2.28 -16.61
N LYS A 285 29.33 -2.48 -15.58
CA LYS A 285 29.28 -1.56 -14.42
C LYS A 285 30.22 -2.04 -13.31
N ALA A 286 31.15 -1.18 -12.90
CA ALA A 286 31.91 -1.37 -11.67
C ALA A 286 30.94 -1.50 -10.48
N ALA A 287 31.28 -2.36 -9.52
CA ALA A 287 30.51 -2.45 -8.28
C ALA A 287 30.54 -1.11 -7.55
N ALA A 288 29.40 -0.65 -7.06
CA ALA A 288 29.33 0.52 -6.19
C ALA A 288 30.00 0.22 -4.82
N GLY A 289 30.01 -1.05 -4.44
CA GLY A 289 30.71 -1.54 -3.25
C GLY A 289 29.97 -1.26 -1.94
N LEU A 290 30.52 -1.81 -0.86
CA LEU A 290 29.98 -1.62 0.50
C LEU A 290 30.11 -0.18 0.98
N GLU A 291 31.04 0.60 0.43
CA GLU A 291 31.18 2.01 0.82
C GLU A 291 29.96 2.85 0.41
N TYR A 292 29.40 2.56 -0.77
CA TYR A 292 28.16 3.20 -1.15
C TYR A 292 26.99 2.77 -0.24
N VAL A 293 26.94 1.51 0.19
CA VAL A 293 25.94 1.03 1.16
C VAL A 293 26.04 1.80 2.47
N ARG A 294 27.26 2.02 3.00
CA ARG A 294 27.49 2.82 4.22
C ARG A 294 27.03 4.27 4.04
N HIS A 295 27.33 4.87 2.89
CA HIS A 295 26.86 6.22 2.58
C HIS A 295 25.33 6.30 2.59
N VAL A 296 24.64 5.37 1.93
CA VAL A 296 23.18 5.32 1.91
C VAL A 296 22.61 5.13 3.31
N ALA A 297 23.20 4.25 4.13
CA ALA A 297 22.75 3.99 5.49
C ALA A 297 22.74 5.24 6.38
N GLN A 298 23.61 6.22 6.10
CA GLN A 298 23.71 7.47 6.83
C GLN A 298 22.78 8.58 6.30
N HIS A 299 22.38 8.53 5.03
CA HIS A 299 21.77 9.68 4.34
C HIS A 299 20.37 9.41 3.76
N ALA A 300 19.98 8.15 3.54
CA ALA A 300 18.70 7.84 2.92
C ALA A 300 17.52 8.08 3.88
N THR A 301 16.51 8.79 3.39
CA THR A 301 15.27 9.12 4.12
C THR A 301 14.08 8.23 3.73
N VAL A 302 14.25 7.40 2.70
CA VAL A 302 13.26 6.43 2.21
C VAL A 302 13.79 5.01 2.38
N PRO A 303 12.93 3.98 2.37
CA PRO A 303 13.36 2.59 2.35
C PRO A 303 14.35 2.33 1.21
N TRP A 304 15.33 1.47 1.47
CA TRP A 304 16.33 1.13 0.48
C TRP A 304 16.73 -0.34 0.60
N PHE A 305 17.04 -0.96 -0.54
CA PHE A 305 17.38 -2.37 -0.64
C PHE A 305 18.76 -2.51 -1.27
N ALA A 306 19.73 -3.05 -0.52
CA ALA A 306 21.03 -3.40 -1.08
C ALA A 306 20.87 -4.53 -2.11
N ILE A 307 21.40 -4.35 -3.31
CA ILE A 307 21.24 -5.30 -4.43
C ILE A 307 22.56 -5.48 -5.17
N GLY A 308 22.78 -6.68 -5.70
CA GLY A 308 23.92 -6.97 -6.58
C GLY A 308 24.75 -8.13 -6.06
N SER A 309 24.43 -9.33 -6.56
CA SER A 309 25.05 -10.60 -6.15
C SER A 309 25.01 -10.89 -4.64
N VAL A 310 24.01 -10.36 -3.92
CA VAL A 310 23.76 -10.72 -2.52
C VAL A 310 23.28 -12.17 -2.43
N ASN A 311 23.90 -12.98 -1.58
CA ASN A 311 23.62 -14.39 -1.33
C ASN A 311 23.83 -14.73 0.15
N THR A 312 23.70 -15.99 0.54
CA THR A 312 23.85 -16.42 1.94
C THR A 312 25.28 -16.26 2.47
N ASP A 313 26.28 -16.24 1.60
CA ASP A 313 27.70 -16.22 1.94
C ASP A 313 28.22 -14.80 2.22
N ASN A 314 27.61 -13.78 1.59
CA ASN A 314 28.03 -12.37 1.73
C ASN A 314 27.02 -11.47 2.44
N LEU A 315 25.90 -12.03 2.91
CA LEU A 315 24.85 -11.26 3.57
C LEU A 315 25.36 -10.51 4.82
N SER A 316 26.26 -11.12 5.59
CA SER A 316 26.84 -10.50 6.79
C SER A 316 27.52 -9.17 6.46
N ASP A 317 28.34 -9.13 5.42
CA ASP A 317 29.09 -7.93 5.03
C ASP A 317 28.17 -6.78 4.63
N VAL A 318 27.04 -7.12 4.00
CA VAL A 318 26.01 -6.16 3.58
C VAL A 318 25.25 -5.61 4.79
N ILE A 319 24.95 -6.47 5.78
CA ILE A 319 24.34 -6.07 7.05
C ILE A 319 25.29 -5.16 7.85
N ASP A 320 26.57 -5.54 7.93
CA ASP A 320 27.62 -4.79 8.63
C ASP A 320 27.89 -3.42 7.97
N ALA A 321 27.71 -3.32 6.65
CA ALA A 321 27.75 -2.05 5.94
C ALA A 321 26.51 -1.16 6.18
N GLY A 322 25.50 -1.65 6.90
CA GLY A 322 24.34 -0.86 7.31
C GLY A 322 23.02 -1.30 6.67
N ALA A 323 22.98 -2.32 5.83
CA ALA A 323 21.72 -2.77 5.24
C ALA A 323 20.82 -3.48 6.25
N ASN A 324 19.55 -3.08 6.32
CA ASN A 324 18.48 -3.83 7.01
C ASN A 324 17.46 -4.42 6.03
N ARG A 325 17.64 -4.15 4.73
CA ARG A 325 16.86 -4.72 3.64
C ARG A 325 17.77 -5.05 2.47
N VAL A 326 17.49 -6.16 1.81
CA VAL A 326 18.25 -6.61 0.64
C VAL A 326 17.31 -7.05 -0.47
N ALA A 327 17.76 -6.88 -1.71
CA ALA A 327 17.13 -7.47 -2.87
C ALA A 327 18.02 -8.56 -3.48
N VAL A 328 17.40 -9.69 -3.81
CA VAL A 328 18.07 -10.87 -4.33
C VAL A 328 17.43 -11.34 -5.63
N VAL A 329 18.23 -11.96 -6.49
CA VAL A 329 17.76 -12.59 -7.74
C VAL A 329 18.06 -14.09 -7.65
N ARG A 330 19.32 -14.46 -7.93
CA ARG A 330 19.75 -15.86 -8.04
C ARG A 330 19.63 -16.63 -6.74
N ALA A 331 19.89 -15.99 -5.60
CA ALA A 331 19.87 -16.65 -4.30
C ALA A 331 18.54 -17.36 -4.02
N ILE A 332 17.41 -16.85 -4.51
CA ILE A 332 16.09 -17.49 -4.41
C ILE A 332 15.70 -18.16 -5.73
N MET A 333 15.89 -17.48 -6.86
CA MET A 333 15.45 -18.00 -8.17
C MET A 333 16.13 -19.32 -8.56
N GLN A 334 17.33 -19.60 -8.01
CA GLN A 334 18.12 -20.81 -8.28
C GLN A 334 18.30 -21.68 -7.02
N ALA A 335 17.54 -21.41 -5.95
CA ALA A 335 17.60 -22.23 -4.74
C ALA A 335 16.95 -23.60 -4.97
N GLU A 336 17.57 -24.65 -4.43
CA GLU A 336 16.92 -25.97 -4.34
C GLU A 336 15.67 -25.90 -3.45
N ASN A 337 15.71 -25.08 -2.41
CA ASN A 337 14.57 -24.83 -1.52
C ASN A 337 14.35 -23.32 -1.32
N PRO A 338 13.56 -22.66 -2.20
CA PRO A 338 13.29 -21.22 -2.10
C PRO A 338 12.65 -20.79 -0.77
N THR A 339 11.83 -21.65 -0.15
CA THR A 339 11.18 -21.39 1.15
C THR A 339 12.23 -21.24 2.26
N LEU A 340 13.13 -22.22 2.41
CA LEU A 340 14.16 -22.20 3.45
C LEU A 340 15.16 -21.04 3.25
N VAL A 341 15.56 -20.78 2.01
CA VAL A 341 16.45 -19.65 1.71
C VAL A 341 15.78 -18.33 2.07
N THR A 342 14.50 -18.15 1.73
CA THR A 342 13.74 -16.96 2.10
C THR A 342 13.69 -16.77 3.62
N GLN A 343 13.36 -17.83 4.36
CA GLN A 343 13.30 -17.80 5.83
C GLN A 343 14.67 -17.43 6.44
N TYR A 344 15.75 -17.98 5.90
CA TYR A 344 17.12 -17.65 6.33
C TYR A 344 17.40 -16.14 6.18
N PHE A 345 17.14 -15.56 5.01
CA PHE A 345 17.36 -14.13 4.78
C PHE A 345 16.56 -13.26 5.75
N ILE A 346 15.27 -13.54 5.93
CA ILE A 346 14.40 -12.80 6.86
C ILE A 346 14.94 -12.90 8.29
N ALA A 347 15.33 -14.09 8.74
CA ALA A 347 15.87 -14.30 10.08
C ALA A 347 17.17 -13.51 10.32
N GLN A 348 18.09 -13.52 9.35
CA GLN A 348 19.37 -12.79 9.45
C GLN A 348 19.16 -11.27 9.45
N LEU A 349 18.28 -10.74 8.59
CA LEU A 349 17.97 -9.30 8.54
C LEU A 349 17.31 -8.83 9.84
N ALA A 350 16.36 -9.59 10.37
CA ALA A 350 15.72 -9.31 11.65
C ALA A 350 16.69 -9.40 12.84
N HIS A 351 17.68 -10.28 12.79
CA HIS A 351 18.74 -10.34 13.80
C HIS A 351 19.66 -9.10 13.72
N GLY A 352 20.16 -8.77 12.54
CA GLY A 352 21.03 -7.61 12.32
C GLY A 352 20.37 -6.26 12.65
N GLN A 353 19.03 -6.16 12.50
CA GLN A 353 18.29 -4.98 12.94
C GLN A 353 18.22 -4.89 14.48
N ARG A 354 17.97 -5.99 15.17
CA ARG A 354 17.91 -6.03 16.64
C ARG A 354 19.25 -5.68 17.27
N MET A 355 20.35 -6.19 16.74
CA MET A 355 21.70 -5.91 17.25
C MET A 355 22.09 -4.43 17.16
N ARG A 356 21.61 -3.71 16.14
CA ARG A 356 21.86 -2.27 15.99
C ARG A 356 21.00 -1.37 16.87
N LEU A 357 19.81 -1.83 17.25
CA LEU A 357 18.91 -1.10 18.14
C LEU A 357 19.19 -1.38 19.62
N ALA A 358 20.01 -2.38 19.94
CA ALA A 358 20.39 -2.70 21.31
C ALA A 358 21.24 -1.56 21.91
N PRO A 359 20.97 -1.14 23.16
CA PRO A 359 21.81 -0.16 23.84
C PRO A 359 23.23 -0.72 24.02
N PRO A 360 24.27 0.13 23.97
CA PRO A 360 25.64 -0.33 24.15
C PRO A 360 25.80 -1.01 25.52
N SER A 361 26.51 -2.14 25.55
CA SER A 361 26.82 -2.84 26.80
C SER A 361 27.52 -1.90 27.78
N PRO A 362 27.17 -1.93 29.08
CA PRO A 362 27.85 -1.11 30.08
C PRO A 362 29.35 -1.43 30.08
N GLN A 363 30.19 -0.39 30.01
CA GLN A 363 31.63 -0.57 30.09
C GLN A 363 32.00 -1.24 31.42
N PRO A 364 32.94 -2.20 31.43
CA PRO A 364 33.45 -2.75 32.68
C PRO A 364 34.07 -1.62 33.52
N PRO A 365 33.90 -1.63 34.85
CA PRO A 365 34.44 -0.59 35.71
C PRO A 365 35.96 -0.50 35.54
N PRO A 366 36.55 0.72 35.58
CA PRO A 366 37.98 0.89 35.43
C PRO A 366 38.72 0.09 36.50
N HIS A 367 39.68 -0.72 36.08
CA HIS A 367 40.58 -1.43 36.98
C HIS A 367 41.32 -0.41 37.85
N THR A 368 40.96 -0.34 39.13
CA THR A 368 41.76 0.37 40.13
C THR A 368 43.02 -0.45 40.37
N SER A 369 44.15 0.00 39.82
CA SER A 369 45.48 -0.50 40.18
C SER A 369 45.70 -0.30 41.68
N PRO A 370 46.29 -1.28 42.39
CA PRO A 370 46.56 -1.12 43.82
C PRO A 370 47.64 -0.05 44.01
N THR A 371 47.33 0.93 44.85
CA THR A 371 48.26 1.95 45.31
C THR A 371 49.49 1.30 45.94
N ALA A 372 50.66 1.62 45.42
CA ALA A 372 51.93 1.30 46.03
C ALA A 372 52.01 2.00 47.40
N TYR A 373 52.19 1.22 48.47
CA TYR A 373 52.57 1.74 49.77
C TYR A 373 53.94 2.43 49.62
N SER A 374 53.98 3.73 49.85
CA SER A 374 55.21 4.48 50.02
C SER A 374 55.77 4.25 51.43
N ASP A 375 56.95 3.66 51.52
CA ASP A 375 57.79 3.69 52.70
C ASP A 375 58.10 5.15 53.10
N GLY A 376 57.73 5.51 54.32
CA GLY A 376 58.06 6.79 54.94
C GLY A 376 58.81 6.56 56.26
N HIS A 377 60.12 6.78 56.22
CA HIS A 377 61.02 6.78 57.37
C HIS A 377 60.76 7.95 58.35
N ILE A 378 60.79 7.62 59.64
CA ILE A 378 61.46 8.30 60.78
C ILE A 378 61.07 9.77 61.09
N HIS A 379 60.35 9.98 62.21
CA HIS A 379 60.95 10.48 63.46
C HIS A 379 60.06 10.23 64.68
#